data_AF-A0A1F3SUY5-F1
#
_entry.id   AF-A0A1F3SUY5-F1
#
_cell.length_a   1.000
_cell.length_b   1.000
_cell.length_c   1.000
_cell.angle_alpha   90.00
_cell.angle_beta   90.00
_cell.angle_gamma   90.00
#
_symmetry.space_group_name_H-M   'P 1'
#
loop_
_entity.id
_entity.type
_entity.pdbx_description
1 polymer ?
#
loop_
_entity_poly.entity_id
_entity_poly.type
_entity_poly.pdbx_seq_one_letter_code
_entity_poly.pdbx_strand_id
1 'polypeptide(L)'
;MRRYPSGPYLRTVISALLKAVKVSPVRSYPVILKGKVIGRGDAGNIFSEDMILRDQTGIIFLDYQLPLAIFNIWFALTKLNKFKNEEVVVTGWYRRAPVPYIEVRTIQSKDNRSESYVLFFKMLGWFVLPVILFLVLKRFGLYISSL
;
A
#
# COMPACT_ATOMS: atom_id res chain seq x y z
N MET A 1 -5.01 -10.82 11.01
CA MET A 1 -5.56 -9.51 10.55
C MET A 1 -4.46 -8.46 10.67
N ARG A 2 -4.06 -7.78 9.58
CA ARG A 2 -3.04 -6.69 9.66
C ARG A 2 -3.65 -5.51 10.41
N ARG A 3 -2.94 -5.00 11.43
CA ARG A 3 -3.37 -3.81 12.18
C ARG A 3 -2.83 -2.55 11.51
N TYR A 4 -3.65 -1.52 11.44
CA TYR A 4 -3.33 -0.21 10.87
C TYR A 4 -3.48 0.85 11.98
N PRO A 5 -2.48 1.00 12.85
CA PRO A 5 -2.56 2.00 13.91
C PRO A 5 -2.63 3.41 13.29
N SER A 6 -3.62 4.19 13.71
CA SER A 6 -3.85 5.59 13.31
C SER A 6 -3.17 6.61 14.24
N GLY A 7 -2.15 6.18 15.00
CA GLY A 7 -1.42 7.03 15.94
C GLY A 7 -0.58 8.13 15.27
N PRO A 8 0.14 8.96 16.05
CA PRO A 8 0.97 10.03 15.52
C PRO A 8 2.06 9.45 14.62
N TYR A 9 2.14 9.97 13.39
CA TYR A 9 3.16 9.56 12.44
C TYR A 9 4.51 10.14 12.84
N LEU A 10 5.48 9.26 13.07
CA LEU A 10 6.83 9.66 13.48
C LEU A 10 7.69 10.00 12.25
N ARG A 11 8.19 11.24 12.19
CA ARG A 11 9.19 11.63 11.19
C ARG A 11 10.54 11.05 11.59
N THR A 12 11.14 10.26 10.70
CA THR A 12 12.37 9.53 11.01
C THR A 12 13.22 9.32 9.75
N VAL A 13 14.42 8.76 9.94
CA VAL A 13 15.34 8.29 8.90
C VAL A 13 15.33 6.77 8.84
N ILE A 14 15.81 6.21 7.71
CA ILE A 14 15.79 4.76 7.46
C ILE A 14 16.65 4.00 8.48
N SER A 15 17.84 4.47 8.82
CA SER A 15 18.72 3.77 9.78
C SER A 15 18.09 3.60 11.17
N ALA A 16 17.32 4.59 11.62
CA ALA A 16 16.59 4.51 12.89
C ALA A 16 15.47 3.46 12.85
N LEU A 17 14.78 3.33 11.71
CA LEU A 17 13.78 2.28 11.51
C LEU A 17 14.39 0.88 11.50
N LEU A 18 15.53 0.70 10.83
CA LEU A 18 16.21 -0.59 10.75
C LEU A 18 16.75 -1.06 12.12
N LYS A 19 17.05 -0.12 13.03
CA LYS A 19 17.41 -0.43 14.42
C LYS A 19 16.21 -0.83 15.29
N ALA A 20 14.98 -0.60 14.85
CA ALA A 20 13.79 -0.91 15.63
C ALA A 20 13.54 -2.43 15.69
N VAL A 21 13.81 -3.02 16.85
CA VAL A 21 13.66 -4.47 17.07
C VAL A 21 12.21 -4.87 17.34
N LYS A 22 11.41 -4.00 17.97
CA LYS A 22 10.03 -4.28 18.40
C LYS A 22 8.98 -4.10 17.30
N VAL A 23 9.30 -4.46 16.05
CA VAL A 23 8.40 -4.36 14.89
C VAL A 23 8.16 -5.74 14.31
N SER A 24 6.93 -6.03 13.88
CA SER A 24 6.59 -7.30 13.23
C SER A 24 5.65 -7.07 12.05
N PRO A 25 5.35 -8.11 11.23
CA PRO A 25 4.37 -7.98 10.16
C PRO A 25 2.98 -7.59 10.68
N VAL A 26 2.68 -7.90 11.95
CA VAL A 26 1.41 -7.59 12.60
C VAL A 26 1.46 -6.25 13.35
N ARG A 27 2.55 -5.99 14.11
CA ARG A 27 2.77 -4.73 14.84
C ARG A 27 3.61 -3.78 13.99
N SER A 28 2.92 -2.85 13.34
CA SER A 28 3.54 -1.80 12.54
C SER A 28 3.66 -0.47 13.28
N TYR A 29 4.54 0.39 12.79
CA TYR A 29 4.70 1.76 13.28
C TYR A 29 4.29 2.78 12.22
N PRO A 30 3.43 3.77 12.54
CA PRO A 30 3.11 4.85 11.64
C PRO A 30 4.32 5.79 11.49
N VAL A 31 4.81 5.96 10.27
CA VAL A 31 6.06 6.69 9.98
C VAL A 31 5.89 7.66 8.82
N ILE A 32 6.67 8.75 8.86
CA ILE A 32 6.89 9.66 7.74
C ILE A 32 8.38 9.63 7.39
N LEU A 33 8.67 9.28 6.14
CA LEU A 33 10.02 9.35 5.58
C LEU A 33 10.08 10.38 4.47
N LYS A 34 11.21 11.08 4.38
CA LYS A 34 11.57 11.90 3.22
C LYS A 34 12.73 11.22 2.51
N GLY A 35 12.69 11.14 1.19
CA GLY A 35 13.77 10.55 0.41
C GLY A 35 13.52 10.62 -1.08
N LYS A 36 14.49 10.16 -1.86
CA LYS A 36 14.41 10.06 -3.31
C LYS A 36 13.96 8.66 -3.71
N VAL A 37 12.96 8.57 -4.57
CA VAL A 37 12.59 7.29 -5.19
C VAL A 37 13.60 6.98 -6.29
N ILE A 38 14.31 5.86 -6.16
CA ILE A 38 15.36 5.47 -7.12
C ILE A 38 14.86 4.52 -8.22
N GLY A 39 13.74 3.82 -8.01
CA GLY A 39 13.17 2.94 -9.03
C GLY A 39 12.46 1.71 -8.44
N ARG A 40 12.34 0.66 -9.26
CA ARG A 40 11.74 -0.63 -8.87
C ARG A 40 12.73 -1.48 -8.08
N GLY A 41 12.21 -2.24 -7.12
CA GLY A 41 12.95 -3.25 -6.35
C GLY A 41 13.42 -4.43 -7.17
N ASP A 42 12.65 -4.82 -8.19
CA ASP A 42 12.96 -5.91 -9.12
C ASP A 42 12.94 -5.41 -10.56
N ALA A 43 14.04 -5.62 -11.29
CA ALA A 43 14.18 -5.17 -12.69
C ALA A 43 13.46 -6.09 -13.70
N GLY A 44 13.15 -7.34 -13.31
CA GLY A 44 12.52 -8.35 -14.18
C GLY A 44 11.03 -8.56 -13.97
N ASN A 45 10.45 -8.03 -12.89
CA ASN A 45 9.05 -8.22 -12.55
C ASN A 45 8.24 -6.93 -12.78
N ILE A 46 7.53 -6.87 -13.92
CA ILE A 46 6.68 -5.73 -14.29
C ILE A 46 5.48 -5.60 -13.32
N PHE A 47 5.18 -6.67 -12.58
CA PHE A 47 4.05 -6.77 -11.65
C PHE A 47 4.40 -6.34 -10.21
N SER A 48 5.69 -6.28 -9.84
CA SER A 48 6.08 -5.82 -8.51
C SER A 48 6.04 -4.29 -8.45
N GLU A 49 5.13 -3.76 -7.65
CA GLU A 49 4.96 -2.32 -7.37
C GLU A 49 5.99 -1.78 -6.40
N ASP A 50 6.91 -2.64 -5.95
CA ASP A 50 7.88 -2.32 -4.92
C ASP A 50 8.82 -1.23 -5.40
N MET A 51 8.68 -0.03 -4.84
CA MET A 51 9.55 1.11 -5.11
C MET A 51 10.64 1.15 -4.05
N ILE A 52 11.86 1.49 -4.43
CA ILE A 52 12.92 1.74 -3.45
C ILE A 52 12.99 3.23 -3.14
N LEU A 53 12.85 3.57 -1.86
CA LEU A 53 13.11 4.90 -1.31
C LEU A 53 14.53 4.95 -0.78
N ARG A 54 15.30 5.96 -1.20
CA ARG A 54 16.63 6.27 -0.69
C ARG A 54 16.58 7.54 0.15
N ASP A 55 17.03 7.45 1.38
CA ASP A 55 17.31 8.60 2.25
C ASP A 55 18.84 8.73 2.43
N GLN A 56 19.29 9.76 3.15
CA GLN A 56 20.69 10.00 3.51
C GLN A 56 21.33 8.81 4.24
N THR A 57 20.53 7.98 4.90
CA THR A 57 21.00 6.90 5.77
C THR A 57 20.93 5.51 5.16
N GLY A 58 20.29 5.34 4.00
CA GLY A 58 20.14 4.02 3.36
C GLY A 58 18.97 3.93 2.40
N ILE A 59 18.51 2.70 2.16
CA ILE A 59 17.39 2.39 1.28
C ILE A 59 16.34 1.52 1.99
N ILE A 60 15.09 1.63 1.58
CA ILE A 60 13.99 0.79 2.05
C ILE A 60 12.98 0.53 0.93
N PHE A 61 12.35 -0.64 0.96
CA PHE A 61 11.28 -0.98 0.04
C PHE A 61 9.95 -0.35 0.45
N LEU A 62 9.21 0.15 -0.52
CA LEU A 62 7.87 0.68 -0.39
C LEU A 62 6.91 -0.31 -1.04
N ASP A 63 6.02 -0.90 -0.23
CA ASP A 63 4.90 -1.74 -0.66
C ASP A 63 3.70 -0.82 -0.93
N TYR A 64 3.41 -0.58 -2.20
CA TYR A 64 2.24 0.18 -2.62
C TYR A 64 1.10 -0.78 -2.92
N GLN A 65 0.29 -1.11 -1.92
CA GLN A 65 -0.84 -1.99 -2.15
C GLN A 65 -1.94 -1.25 -2.92
N LEU A 66 -2.46 -1.90 -3.96
CA LEU A 66 -3.74 -1.56 -4.57
C LEU A 66 -4.76 -2.66 -4.26
N PRO A 67 -6.05 -2.31 -4.17
CA PRO A 67 -7.10 -3.21 -3.67
C PRO A 67 -7.46 -4.35 -4.63
N LEU A 68 -7.07 -4.27 -5.89
CA LEU A 68 -7.38 -5.27 -6.92
C LEU A 68 -6.11 -5.54 -7.72
N ALA A 69 -5.59 -6.77 -7.63
CA ALA A 69 -4.30 -7.18 -8.22
C ALA A 69 -4.14 -6.85 -9.72
N ILE A 70 -5.25 -6.74 -10.46
CA ILE A 70 -5.26 -6.39 -11.89
C ILE A 70 -4.97 -4.89 -12.12
N PHE A 71 -5.38 -4.02 -11.20
CA PHE A 71 -5.07 -2.58 -11.27
C PHE A 71 -3.63 -2.27 -10.86
N ASN A 72 -2.98 -3.18 -10.13
CA ASN A 72 -1.59 -3.04 -9.72
C ASN A 72 -0.66 -2.86 -10.92
N ILE A 73 -0.89 -3.63 -11.99
CA ILE A 73 -0.06 -3.60 -13.21
C ILE A 73 -0.17 -2.26 -13.93
N TRP A 74 -1.40 -1.77 -14.12
CA TRP A 74 -1.63 -0.50 -14.82
C TRP A 74 -1.09 0.70 -14.03
N PHE A 75 -1.13 0.62 -12.71
CA PHE A 75 -0.61 1.64 -11.82
C PHE A 75 0.92 1.59 -11.68
N ALA A 76 1.50 0.39 -11.60
CA ALA A 76 2.95 0.16 -11.64
C ALA A 76 3.61 0.75 -12.89
N LEU A 77 2.86 0.82 -14.00
CA LEU A 77 3.32 1.40 -15.27
C LEU A 77 3.14 2.92 -15.30
N THR A 78 2.06 3.46 -14.72
CA THR A 78 1.71 4.89 -14.87
C THR A 78 2.17 5.78 -13.72
N LYS A 79 2.05 5.35 -12.46
CA LYS A 79 2.44 6.16 -11.29
C LYS A 79 3.90 6.02 -10.92
N LEU A 80 4.50 4.85 -11.14
CA LEU A 80 5.90 4.63 -10.85
C LEU A 80 6.82 5.55 -11.68
N ASN A 81 6.45 5.80 -12.93
CA ASN A 81 7.15 6.76 -13.79
C ASN A 81 7.02 8.21 -13.31
N LYS A 82 5.90 8.57 -12.66
CA LYS A 82 5.68 9.93 -12.14
C LYS A 82 6.55 10.26 -10.93
N PHE A 83 6.81 9.28 -10.08
CA PHE A 83 7.60 9.49 -8.85
C PHE A 83 9.07 9.07 -9.01
N LYS A 84 9.46 8.50 -10.16
CA LYS A 84 10.84 8.03 -10.38
C LYS A 84 11.80 9.22 -10.36
N ASN A 85 12.88 9.09 -9.60
CA ASN A 85 13.91 10.11 -9.40
C ASN A 85 13.42 11.43 -8.76
N GLU A 86 12.22 11.46 -8.17
CA GLU A 86 11.72 12.61 -7.44
C GLU A 86 11.99 12.49 -5.93
N GLU A 87 12.13 13.64 -5.27
CA GLU A 87 12.16 13.71 -3.82
C GLU A 87 10.71 13.70 -3.30
N VAL A 88 10.39 12.70 -2.48
CA VAL A 88 9.04 12.45 -1.99
C VAL A 88 9.00 12.36 -0.47
N VAL A 89 7.84 12.68 0.08
CA VAL A 89 7.46 12.41 1.46
C VAL A 89 6.48 11.25 1.45
N VAL A 90 6.90 10.13 2.05
CA VAL A 90 6.10 8.91 2.18
C VAL A 90 5.56 8.83 3.59
N THR A 91 4.24 8.68 3.71
CA THR A 91 3.57 8.38 4.98
C THR A 91 3.00 6.97 4.90
N GLY A 92 3.25 6.16 5.92
CA GLY A 92 2.85 4.76 5.88
C GLY A 92 3.11 4.03 7.18
N TRP A 93 3.17 2.71 7.07
CA TRP A 93 3.41 1.82 8.20
C TRP A 93 4.68 1.01 7.97
N TYR A 94 5.68 1.21 8.82
CA TYR A 94 6.89 0.38 8.81
C TYR A 94 6.55 -1.03 9.32
N ARG A 95 6.93 -2.05 8.55
CA ARG A 95 6.76 -3.46 8.88
C ARG A 95 8.08 -4.21 8.68
N ARG A 96 8.32 -5.16 9.58
CA ARG A 96 9.48 -6.04 9.50
C ARG A 96 9.03 -7.45 9.18
N ALA A 97 9.32 -7.90 7.98
CA ALA A 97 9.26 -9.30 7.55
C ALA A 97 10.71 -9.76 7.24
N PRO A 98 10.97 -10.93 6.61
CA PRO A 98 12.33 -11.30 6.19
C PRO A 98 13.06 -10.18 5.44
N VAL A 99 12.32 -9.39 4.66
CA VAL A 99 12.74 -8.09 4.12
C VAL A 99 11.91 -6.99 4.79
N PRO A 100 12.53 -5.93 5.36
CA PRO A 100 11.80 -4.80 5.91
C PRO A 100 11.24 -3.90 4.82
N TYR A 101 10.01 -3.43 4.99
CA TYR A 101 9.32 -2.60 4.01
C TYR A 101 8.37 -1.60 4.68
N ILE A 102 7.92 -0.61 3.91
CA ILE A 102 6.92 0.36 4.33
C ILE A 102 5.67 0.15 3.50
N GLU A 103 4.57 -0.15 4.17
CA GLU A 103 3.25 -0.16 3.55
C GLU A 103 2.80 1.30 3.35
N VAL A 104 2.71 1.74 2.10
CA VAL A 104 2.47 3.15 1.76
C VAL A 104 1.00 3.50 1.96
N ARG A 105 0.72 4.53 2.77
CA ARG A 105 -0.60 5.15 2.87
C ARG A 105 -0.73 6.32 1.90
N THR A 106 0.26 7.21 1.90
CA THR A 106 0.31 8.37 1.01
C THR A 106 1.75 8.63 0.58
N ILE A 107 1.90 9.06 -0.66
CA ILE A 107 3.17 9.53 -1.22
C ILE A 107 2.93 10.92 -1.83
N GLN A 108 3.78 11.86 -1.46
CA GLN A 108 3.71 13.26 -1.88
C GLN A 108 5.03 13.68 -2.50
N SER A 109 5.00 14.05 -3.77
CA SER A 109 6.04 14.80 -4.44
C SER A 109 5.69 16.29 -4.44
N LYS A 110 6.63 17.13 -4.89
CA LYS A 110 6.44 18.57 -5.04
C LYS A 110 5.21 18.92 -5.88
N ASP A 111 4.97 18.15 -6.95
CA ASP A 111 3.92 18.43 -7.94
C ASP A 111 2.75 17.42 -7.90
N ASN A 112 2.94 16.27 -7.25
CA ASN A 112 1.99 15.16 -7.31
C ASN A 112 1.73 14.56 -5.94
N ARG A 113 0.46 14.41 -5.54
CA ARG A 113 0.04 13.66 -4.35
C ARG A 113 -0.72 12.40 -4.78
N SER A 114 -0.36 11.26 -4.20
CA SER A 114 -1.05 10.00 -4.41
C SER A 114 -1.38 9.34 -3.08
N GLU A 115 -2.65 9.01 -2.87
CA GLU A 115 -3.12 8.28 -1.69
C GLU A 115 -3.47 6.85 -2.06
N SER A 116 -3.20 5.91 -1.16
CA SER A 116 -3.55 4.50 -1.34
C SER A 116 -5.02 4.29 -0.94
N TYR A 117 -5.85 3.87 -1.90
CA TYR A 117 -7.30 3.66 -1.72
C TYR A 117 -7.66 2.27 -1.15
N VAL A 118 -6.68 1.48 -0.70
CA VAL A 118 -6.88 0.08 -0.27
C VAL A 118 -7.93 -0.05 0.81
N LEU A 119 -7.91 0.84 1.80
CA LEU A 119 -8.86 0.82 2.91
C LEU A 119 -10.30 1.10 2.45
N PHE A 120 -10.46 2.02 1.50
CA PHE A 120 -11.76 2.37 0.94
C PHE A 120 -12.38 1.21 0.16
N PHE A 121 -11.61 0.57 -0.73
CA PHE A 121 -12.09 -0.56 -1.50
C PHE A 121 -12.29 -1.83 -0.68
N LYS A 122 -11.49 -2.07 0.36
CA LYS A 122 -11.75 -3.17 1.32
C LYS A 122 -13.10 -2.98 2.02
N MET A 123 -13.39 -1.75 2.43
CA MET A 123 -14.67 -1.42 3.05
C MET A 123 -15.82 -1.58 2.04
N LEU A 124 -15.66 -1.06 0.82
CA LEU A 124 -16.65 -1.18 -0.25
C LEU A 124 -16.95 -2.66 -0.59
N GLY A 125 -15.91 -3.49 -0.75
CA GLY A 125 -16.08 -4.92 -1.03
C GLY A 125 -16.86 -5.66 0.07
N TRP A 126 -16.66 -5.27 1.33
CA TRP A 126 -17.41 -5.84 2.45
C TRP A 126 -18.91 -5.50 2.42
N PHE A 127 -19.29 -4.33 1.89
CA PHE A 127 -20.70 -3.94 1.75
C PHE A 127 -21.32 -4.42 0.43
N VAL A 128 -20.58 -4.43 -0.67
CA VAL A 128 -21.10 -4.76 -2.01
C VAL A 128 -21.33 -6.27 -2.18
N LEU A 129 -20.42 -7.12 -1.70
CA LEU A 129 -20.55 -8.58 -1.81
C LEU A 129 -21.83 -9.15 -1.17
N PRO A 130 -22.22 -8.78 0.07
CA PRO A 130 -23.45 -9.28 0.65
C PRO A 130 -24.70 -8.75 -0.04
N VAL A 131 -24.67 -7.51 -0.57
CA VAL A 131 -25.79 -6.96 -1.35
C VAL A 131 -25.98 -7.73 -2.65
N ILE A 132 -24.90 -8.01 -3.39
CA ILE A 132 -24.96 -8.82 -4.61
C ILE A 132 -25.47 -10.23 -4.29
N LEU A 133 -24.93 -10.86 -3.24
CA LEU A 133 -25.36 -12.19 -2.80
C LEU A 133 -26.86 -12.21 -2.44
N PHE A 134 -27.34 -11.19 -1.73
CA PHE A 134 -28.75 -11.04 -1.38
C PHE A 134 -29.65 -10.88 -2.61
N LEU A 135 -29.22 -10.09 -3.61
CA LEU A 135 -29.95 -9.93 -4.87
C LEU A 135 -30.01 -11.23 -5.69
N VAL A 136 -28.90 -11.97 -5.73
CA VAL A 136 -28.83 -13.28 -6.41
C VAL A 136 -29.75 -14.29 -5.72
N LEU A 137 -29.72 -14.38 -4.39
CA LEU A 137 -30.59 -15.27 -3.61
C LEU A 137 -32.08 -14.91 -3.78
N LYS A 138 -32.44 -13.62 -3.77
CA LYS A 138 -33.81 -13.19 -4.08
C LYS A 138 -34.24 -13.61 -5.49
N ARG A 139 -33.37 -13.45 -6.48
CA ARG A 139 -33.66 -13.83 -7.87
C ARG A 139 -33.81 -15.34 -8.04
N PHE A 140 -33.02 -16.12 -7.32
CA PHE A 140 -33.10 -17.59 -7.32
C PHE A 140 -34.34 -18.10 -6.58
N GLY A 141 -34.70 -17.50 -5.44
CA GLY A 141 -35.92 -17.83 -4.70
C GLY A 141 -37.20 -17.50 -5.48
N LEU A 142 -37.22 -16.38 -6.19
CA LEU A 142 -38.31 -16.02 -7.11
C LEU A 142 -38.47 -17.04 -8.26
N TYR A 143 -37.36 -17.57 -8.77
CA TYR A 143 -37.36 -18.56 -9.85
C TYR A 143 -37.95 -19.90 -9.43
N ILE A 144 -37.73 -20.33 -8.18
CA ILE A 144 -38.30 -21.57 -7.62
C ILE A 144 -39.79 -21.42 -7.31
N SER A 145 -40.26 -20.23 -6.92
CA SER A 145 -41.68 -19.97 -6.66
C SER A 145 -42.55 -19.85 -7.92
N SER A 146 -41.93 -19.72 -9.10
CA SER A 146 -42.62 -19.59 -10.40
C SER A 146 -42.60 -20.88 -11.24
N LEU A 147 -42.15 -21.99 -10.66
CA LEU A 147 -41.97 -23.31 -11.29
C LEU A 147 -42.90 -24.31 -10.60
#